data_AF-A0A7Y5BZ94-F1
#
_entry.id   AF-A0A7Y5BZ94-F1
#
_cell.length_a   1.000
_cell.length_b   1.000
_cell.length_c   1.000
_cell.angle_alpha   90.00
_cell.angle_beta   90.00
_cell.angle_gamma   90.00
#
_symmetry.space_group_name_H-M   'P 1'
#
loop_
_entity.id
_entity.type
_entity.pdbx_description
1 polymer ?
#
loop_
_entity_poly.entity_id
_entity_poly.type
_entity_poly.pdbx_seq_one_letter_code
_entity_poly.pdbx_strand_id
1 'polypeptide(L)'
;MKEMKLKLLGTKYTTRFDTRNYRGVERSPLNYHDNLDEKFFEFLSKSDEMRVLQDLEFCRELVRAYQNLNPPQEYEIIEITENNKPPAIQTATFLGFDVGCAYSYSLLAGGLNFDYIQIDTPEDSVWRTLFPVLQLVEHYFKPLLNEHGLFLDYETALFFIQVITVIQQFRPELNLWESHICKYEVLGLWKVL
;
A
#
# COMPACT_ATOMS: atom_id res chain seq x y z
N MET A 1 15.48 -6.40 20.58
CA MET A 1 15.03 -7.08 19.33
C MET A 1 14.48 -6.02 18.41
N LYS A 2 14.70 -6.10 17.09
CA LYS A 2 14.03 -5.17 16.16
C LYS A 2 12.53 -5.50 16.17
N GLU A 3 11.70 -4.49 16.31
CA GLU A 3 10.25 -4.64 16.22
C GLU A 3 9.88 -4.95 14.75
N MET A 4 9.07 -5.99 14.57
CA MET A 4 8.66 -6.49 13.26
C MET A 4 7.23 -6.02 12.99
N LYS A 5 6.99 -5.42 11.81
CA LYS A 5 5.66 -4.97 11.39
C LYS A 5 5.17 -5.84 10.24
N LEU A 6 4.32 -6.82 10.54
CA LEU A 6 3.79 -7.77 9.55
C LEU A 6 2.37 -7.40 9.16
N LYS A 7 2.05 -7.48 7.87
CA LYS A 7 0.67 -7.47 7.36
C LYS A 7 0.41 -8.67 6.48
N LEU A 8 -0.86 -9.11 6.52
CA LEU A 8 -1.40 -10.13 5.63
C LEU A 8 -2.17 -9.42 4.52
N LEU A 9 -1.62 -9.46 3.32
CA LEU A 9 -2.16 -8.75 2.17
C LEU A 9 -2.55 -9.76 1.09
N GLY A 10 -3.83 -9.74 0.71
CA GLY A 10 -4.36 -10.57 -0.36
C GLY A 10 -3.99 -10.05 -1.74
N THR A 11 -4.77 -10.44 -2.73
CA THR A 11 -4.71 -9.84 -4.06
C THR A 11 -5.15 -8.38 -4.01
N LYS A 12 -4.75 -7.59 -5.02
CA LYS A 12 -5.22 -6.22 -5.19
C LYS A 12 -6.76 -6.21 -5.15
N TYR A 13 -7.34 -5.21 -4.52
CA TYR A 13 -8.75 -4.91 -4.75
C TYR A 13 -9.00 -4.83 -6.25
N THR A 14 -10.12 -5.36 -6.73
CA THR A 14 -10.57 -5.18 -8.11
C THR A 14 -10.95 -3.72 -8.36
N THR A 15 -9.97 -2.82 -8.34
CA THR A 15 -10.17 -1.41 -8.64
C THR A 15 -9.92 -1.16 -10.12
N ARG A 16 -10.52 -0.09 -10.61
CA ARG A 16 -10.65 0.37 -12.00
C ARG A 16 -9.33 0.54 -12.80
N PHE A 17 -8.18 0.17 -12.25
CA PHE A 17 -6.86 0.47 -12.80
C PHE A 17 -6.11 -0.80 -13.20
N ASP A 18 -5.59 -0.81 -14.43
CA ASP A 18 -4.76 -1.88 -15.00
C ASP A 18 -3.34 -1.86 -14.41
N THR A 19 -3.23 -2.02 -13.09
CA THR A 19 -1.99 -2.37 -12.41
C THR A 19 -2.07 -3.82 -11.97
N ARG A 20 -2.15 -4.73 -12.95
CA ARG A 20 -2.28 -6.19 -12.71
C ARG A 20 -1.25 -6.76 -11.74
N ASN A 21 -0.11 -6.11 -11.61
CA ASN A 21 1.00 -6.58 -10.78
C ASN A 21 1.25 -5.74 -9.53
N TYR A 22 0.35 -4.83 -9.15
CA TYR A 22 0.57 -3.98 -7.97
C TYR A 22 0.66 -4.81 -6.66
N ARG A 23 1.73 -4.61 -5.89
CA ARG A 23 1.99 -5.36 -4.63
C ARG A 23 2.28 -4.46 -3.42
N GLY A 24 1.80 -3.21 -3.43
CA GLY A 24 1.91 -2.29 -2.30
C GLY A 24 0.95 -2.60 -1.13
N VAL A 25 0.75 -1.63 -0.23
CA VAL A 25 -0.03 -1.83 1.00
C VAL A 25 -1.55 -1.79 0.78
N GLU A 26 -2.01 -1.14 -0.29
CA GLU A 26 -3.43 -1.02 -0.59
C GLU A 26 -3.96 -2.24 -1.35
N ARG A 27 -4.11 -3.34 -0.62
CA ARG A 27 -4.59 -4.62 -1.12
C ARG A 27 -5.69 -5.17 -0.22
N SER A 28 -6.36 -6.22 -0.70
CA SER A 28 -7.46 -6.85 0.05
C SER A 28 -6.95 -7.31 1.43
N PRO A 29 -7.55 -6.83 2.53
CA PRO A 29 -7.19 -7.28 3.86
C PRO A 29 -7.73 -8.69 4.09
N LEU A 30 -7.25 -9.30 5.16
CA LEU A 30 -7.79 -10.56 5.64
C LEU A 30 -9.26 -10.39 6.05
N ASN A 31 -10.13 -11.22 5.48
CA ASN A 31 -11.58 -11.15 5.65
C ASN A 31 -12.10 -12.21 6.61
N TYR A 32 -13.20 -11.93 7.31
CA TYR A 32 -13.87 -12.90 8.17
C TYR A 32 -14.40 -14.10 7.36
N HIS A 33 -14.34 -15.29 7.98
CA HIS A 33 -14.93 -16.51 7.45
C HIS A 33 -15.43 -17.38 8.60
N ASP A 34 -16.67 -17.88 8.53
CA ASP A 34 -17.32 -18.64 9.63
C ASP A 34 -16.47 -19.82 10.10
N ASN A 35 -15.91 -20.60 9.16
CA ASN A 35 -15.03 -21.75 9.47
C ASN A 35 -13.70 -21.40 10.16
N LEU A 36 -13.34 -20.13 10.27
CA LEU A 36 -12.10 -19.63 10.88
C LEU A 36 -12.37 -18.52 11.90
N ASP A 37 -13.58 -18.47 12.46
CA ASP A 37 -14.01 -17.41 13.38
C ASP A 37 -13.05 -17.22 14.58
N GLU A 38 -12.69 -18.31 15.28
CA GLU A 38 -11.75 -18.27 16.40
C GLU A 38 -10.40 -17.68 16.00
N LYS A 39 -9.84 -18.13 14.86
CA LYS A 39 -8.57 -17.62 14.33
C LYS A 39 -8.66 -16.17 13.87
N PHE A 40 -9.80 -15.76 13.32
CA PHE A 40 -10.04 -14.38 12.92
C PHE A 40 -10.12 -13.46 14.15
N PHE A 41 -10.83 -13.85 15.21
CA PHE A 41 -10.86 -13.07 16.44
C PHE A 41 -9.52 -13.04 17.16
N GLU A 42 -8.75 -14.14 17.14
CA GLU A 42 -7.38 -14.14 17.62
C GLU A 42 -6.53 -13.13 16.84
N PHE A 43 -6.66 -13.11 15.51
CA PHE A 43 -6.01 -12.11 14.66
C PHE A 43 -6.36 -10.69 15.06
N LEU A 44 -7.65 -10.37 15.24
CA LEU A 44 -8.08 -9.05 15.67
C LEU A 44 -7.48 -8.66 17.04
N SER A 45 -7.35 -9.62 17.96
CA SER A 45 -6.79 -9.39 19.30
C SER A 45 -5.27 -9.21 19.32
N LYS A 46 -4.55 -9.87 18.40
CA LYS A 46 -3.09 -9.79 18.28
C LYS A 46 -2.62 -8.64 17.40
N SER A 47 -3.48 -8.15 16.52
CA SER A 47 -3.18 -7.05 15.62
C SER A 47 -3.43 -5.69 16.28
N ASP A 48 -2.66 -4.67 15.91
CA ASP A 48 -3.01 -3.29 16.25
C ASP A 48 -4.23 -2.77 15.44
N GLU A 49 -4.60 -1.51 15.67
CA GLU A 49 -5.71 -0.86 14.95
C GLU A 49 -5.51 -0.83 13.43
N MET A 50 -4.27 -0.87 12.95
CA MET A 50 -3.88 -0.88 11.55
C MET A 50 -3.68 -2.29 10.98
N ARG A 51 -4.06 -3.31 11.75
CA ARG A 51 -3.93 -4.74 11.42
C ARG A 51 -2.48 -5.19 11.25
N VAL A 52 -1.55 -4.56 11.96
CA VAL A 52 -0.13 -4.95 12.00
C VAL A 52 0.07 -6.01 13.09
N LEU A 53 0.83 -7.05 12.75
CA LEU A 53 1.18 -8.17 13.62
C LEU A 53 2.69 -8.17 13.90
N GLN A 54 3.09 -8.81 14.99
CA GLN A 54 4.51 -9.00 15.35
C GLN A 54 4.93 -10.48 15.41
N ASP A 55 3.95 -11.39 15.36
CA ASP A 55 4.15 -12.84 15.50
C ASP A 55 4.13 -13.50 14.11
N LEU A 56 5.32 -13.85 13.61
CA LEU A 56 5.49 -14.47 12.30
C LEU A 56 4.90 -15.89 12.24
N GLU A 57 5.01 -16.67 13.31
CA GLU A 57 4.48 -18.05 13.31
C GLU A 57 2.95 -18.01 13.27
N PHE A 58 2.34 -17.11 14.04
CA PHE A 58 0.89 -16.87 13.94
C PHE A 58 0.47 -16.42 12.52
N CYS A 59 1.23 -15.53 11.88
CA CYS A 59 0.96 -15.14 10.48
C CYS A 59 0.98 -16.35 9.53
N ARG A 60 1.97 -17.24 9.67
CA ARG A 60 2.10 -18.46 8.85
C ARG A 60 0.95 -19.42 9.08
N GLU A 61 0.55 -19.63 10.32
CA GLU A 61 -0.62 -20.46 10.64
C GLU A 61 -1.90 -19.90 10.04
N LEU A 62 -2.08 -18.57 10.10
CA LEU A 62 -3.26 -17.92 9.58
C LEU A 62 -3.31 -18.02 8.04
N VAL A 63 -2.21 -17.73 7.33
CA VAL A 63 -2.15 -17.92 5.88
C VAL A 63 -2.47 -19.36 5.48
N ARG A 64 -1.89 -20.36 6.17
CA ARG A 64 -2.20 -21.77 5.92
C ARG A 64 -3.67 -22.11 6.16
N ALA A 65 -4.29 -21.53 7.18
CA ALA A 65 -5.71 -21.75 7.47
C ALA A 65 -6.59 -21.21 6.33
N TYR A 66 -6.31 -20.01 5.83
CA TYR A 66 -7.05 -19.41 4.71
C TYR A 66 -6.83 -20.15 3.38
N GLN A 67 -5.63 -20.71 3.16
CA GLN A 67 -5.35 -21.57 1.99
C GLN A 67 -6.16 -22.88 2.00
N ASN A 68 -6.61 -23.35 3.17
CA ASN A 68 -7.41 -24.57 3.31
C ASN A 68 -8.93 -24.33 3.21
N LEU A 69 -9.38 -23.09 2.98
CA LEU A 69 -10.78 -22.78 2.72
C LEU A 69 -11.25 -23.33 1.36
N ASN A 70 -12.56 -23.33 1.15
CA ASN A 70 -13.17 -23.68 -0.13
C ASN A 70 -14.12 -22.57 -0.60
N PRO A 71 -13.72 -21.70 -1.55
CA PRO A 71 -12.45 -21.74 -2.28
C PRO A 71 -11.25 -21.29 -1.41
N PRO A 72 -10.01 -21.73 -1.73
CA PRO A 72 -8.80 -21.24 -1.09
C PRO A 72 -8.65 -19.72 -1.23
N GLN A 73 -8.17 -19.07 -0.16
CA GLN A 73 -7.79 -17.66 -0.22
C GLN A 73 -6.28 -17.51 -0.07
N GLU A 74 -5.69 -16.69 -0.94
CA GLU A 74 -4.25 -16.44 -0.95
C GLU A 74 -3.92 -15.10 -0.30
N TYR A 75 -3.06 -15.14 0.71
CA TYR A 75 -2.51 -13.97 1.37
C TYR A 75 -0.99 -14.06 1.38
N GLU A 76 -0.33 -12.92 1.21
CA GLU A 76 1.11 -12.78 1.38
C GLU A 76 1.41 -12.19 2.76
N ILE A 77 2.43 -12.74 3.42
CA ILE A 77 3.00 -12.14 4.63
C ILE A 77 4.02 -11.10 4.18
N ILE A 78 3.75 -9.83 4.48
CA ILE A 78 4.60 -8.71 4.14
C ILE A 78 5.17 -8.11 5.41
N GLU A 79 6.49 -8.05 5.52
CA GLU A 79 7.15 -7.21 6.49
C GLU A 79 7.27 -5.78 5.93
N ILE A 80 6.86 -4.80 6.73
CA ILE A 80 6.88 -3.38 6.42
C ILE A 80 8.01 -2.72 7.19
N THR A 81 8.87 -1.97 6.50
CA THR A 81 9.92 -1.16 7.11
C THR A 81 9.72 0.32 6.80
N GLU A 82 10.25 1.17 7.67
CA GLU A 82 10.16 2.64 7.53
C GLU A 82 11.57 3.24 7.50
N ASN A 83 11.68 4.45 6.94
CA ASN A 83 12.92 5.23 6.97
C ASN A 83 14.14 4.46 6.42
N ASN A 84 13.95 3.73 5.33
CA ASN A 84 14.97 2.90 4.67
C ASN A 84 15.62 1.85 5.60
N LYS A 85 14.91 1.40 6.64
CA LYS A 85 15.42 0.34 7.51
C LYS A 85 15.37 -1.02 6.79
N PRO A 86 16.38 -1.88 6.98
CA PRO A 86 16.33 -3.26 6.50
C PRO A 86 15.31 -4.09 7.30
N PRO A 87 14.81 -5.21 6.73
CA PRO A 87 13.85 -6.08 7.40
C PRO A 87 14.48 -6.74 8.63
N ALA A 88 13.66 -7.13 9.58
CA ALA A 88 14.03 -8.03 10.66
C ALA A 88 14.18 -9.47 10.16
N ILE A 89 13.39 -9.87 9.16
CA ILE A 89 13.42 -11.23 8.59
C ILE A 89 14.43 -11.27 7.42
N GLN A 90 15.56 -11.94 7.64
CA GLN A 90 16.66 -11.99 6.65
C GLN A 90 16.32 -12.77 5.37
N THR A 91 15.35 -13.69 5.43
CA THR A 91 14.91 -14.48 4.27
C THR A 91 13.81 -13.79 3.45
N ALA A 92 13.40 -12.57 3.85
CA ALA A 92 12.36 -11.85 3.13
C ALA A 92 12.91 -11.30 1.80
N THR A 93 12.07 -11.34 0.76
CA THR A 93 12.39 -10.83 -0.57
C THR A 93 11.89 -9.40 -0.71
N PHE A 94 12.78 -8.48 -1.06
CA PHE A 94 12.40 -7.08 -1.28
C PHE A 94 11.45 -6.93 -2.48
N LEU A 95 10.36 -6.21 -2.30
CA LEU A 95 9.39 -5.92 -3.36
C LEU A 95 9.55 -4.51 -3.94
N GLY A 96 10.01 -3.56 -3.13
CA GLY A 96 10.06 -2.14 -3.50
C GLY A 96 9.62 -1.24 -2.36
N PHE A 97 9.68 0.06 -2.62
CA PHE A 97 9.18 1.12 -1.76
C PHE A 97 7.80 1.57 -2.23
N ASP A 98 6.85 1.53 -1.30
CA ASP A 98 5.53 2.10 -1.45
C ASP A 98 5.46 3.48 -0.81
N VAL A 99 4.48 4.29 -1.21
CA VAL A 99 4.18 5.59 -0.62
C VAL A 99 2.77 5.53 -0.06
N GLY A 100 2.70 5.23 1.24
CA GLY A 100 1.45 4.82 1.87
C GLY A 100 1.20 5.46 3.21
N CYS A 101 -0.04 5.29 3.68
CA CYS A 101 -0.58 5.89 4.88
C CYS A 101 -1.24 4.81 5.74
N ALA A 102 -0.95 4.81 7.05
CA ALA A 102 -1.54 3.85 7.99
C ALA A 102 -1.42 2.38 7.53
N TYR A 103 -0.37 2.08 6.76
CA TYR A 103 -0.11 0.77 6.14
C TYR A 103 -1.29 0.17 5.36
N SER A 104 -2.20 1.00 4.85
CA SER A 104 -3.47 0.54 4.25
C SER A 104 -3.86 1.30 2.98
N TYR A 105 -3.42 2.56 2.83
CA TYR A 105 -3.63 3.37 1.62
C TYR A 105 -2.30 3.62 0.92
N SER A 106 -2.32 3.74 -0.40
CA SER A 106 -1.13 3.99 -1.22
C SER A 106 -1.41 4.93 -2.38
N LEU A 107 -0.54 5.92 -2.57
CA LEU A 107 -0.56 6.77 -3.76
C LEU A 107 -0.21 6.02 -5.05
N LEU A 108 0.33 4.81 -4.94
CA LEU A 108 0.77 3.99 -6.06
C LEU A 108 -0.26 2.93 -6.48
N ALA A 109 -1.35 2.76 -5.72
CA ALA A 109 -2.37 1.74 -5.99
C ALA A 109 -3.01 1.88 -7.40
N GLY A 110 -3.16 3.13 -7.87
CA GLY A 110 -3.62 3.48 -9.21
C GLY A 110 -2.54 3.47 -10.30
N GLY A 111 -1.29 3.15 -9.97
CA GLY A 111 -0.17 3.12 -10.92
C GLY A 111 0.23 4.50 -11.44
N LEU A 112 0.04 5.53 -10.61
CA LEU A 112 0.27 6.94 -10.96
C LEU A 112 -0.50 7.41 -12.20
N ASN A 113 -1.64 6.79 -12.50
CA ASN A 113 -2.57 7.32 -13.49
C ASN A 113 -3.40 8.42 -12.80
N PHE A 114 -3.50 9.62 -13.36
CA PHE A 114 -4.34 10.69 -12.78
C PHE A 114 -5.59 11.00 -13.61
N ASP A 115 -5.79 10.33 -14.74
CA ASP A 115 -6.92 10.55 -15.66
C ASP A 115 -8.28 10.20 -15.04
N TYR A 116 -8.28 9.40 -13.98
CA TYR A 116 -9.49 8.90 -13.33
C TYR A 116 -9.98 9.73 -12.16
N ILE A 117 -9.25 10.78 -11.76
CA ILE A 117 -9.70 11.70 -10.73
C ILE A 117 -10.94 12.39 -11.31
N GLN A 118 -12.10 11.77 -11.07
CA GLN A 118 -13.40 12.19 -11.60
C GLN A 118 -13.78 13.46 -10.88
N ILE A 119 -13.84 14.53 -11.64
CA ILE A 119 -14.32 15.80 -11.13
C ILE A 119 -15.78 15.83 -11.45
N ASP A 120 -16.57 15.80 -10.39
CA ASP A 120 -18.02 15.87 -10.47
C ASP A 120 -18.52 17.20 -11.08
N THR A 121 -17.63 18.15 -11.39
CA THR A 121 -17.95 19.43 -12.02
C THR A 121 -16.95 19.84 -13.13
N PRO A 122 -17.41 20.01 -14.39
CA PRO A 122 -16.59 20.47 -15.53
C PRO A 122 -15.98 21.89 -15.40
N GLU A 123 -16.35 22.61 -14.34
CA GLU A 123 -16.04 24.02 -14.10
C GLU A 123 -14.91 24.24 -13.09
N ASP A 124 -14.33 23.17 -12.53
CA ASP A 124 -13.25 23.32 -11.55
C ASP A 124 -11.95 23.80 -12.22
N SER A 125 -11.84 25.13 -12.35
CA SER A 125 -10.68 25.83 -12.92
C SER A 125 -9.35 25.44 -12.28
N VAL A 126 -9.39 24.95 -11.04
CA VAL A 126 -8.23 24.46 -10.30
C VAL A 126 -7.66 23.21 -10.96
N TRP A 127 -8.51 22.26 -11.35
CA TRP A 127 -8.03 21.03 -11.99
C TRP A 127 -7.42 21.26 -13.35
N ARG A 128 -8.05 22.12 -14.18
CA ARG A 128 -7.48 22.45 -15.50
C ARG A 128 -6.07 23.03 -15.38
N THR A 129 -5.78 23.72 -14.28
CA THR A 129 -4.47 24.30 -14.00
C THR A 129 -3.49 23.24 -13.49
N LEU A 130 -3.95 22.31 -12.65
CA LEU A 130 -3.08 21.32 -12.01
C LEU A 130 -2.85 20.06 -12.85
N PHE A 131 -3.82 19.67 -13.67
CA PHE A 131 -3.76 18.44 -14.45
C PHE A 131 -2.46 18.33 -15.27
N PRO A 132 -1.96 19.37 -15.96
CA PRO A 132 -0.65 19.32 -16.60
C PRO A 132 0.51 19.05 -15.64
N VAL A 133 0.45 19.57 -14.41
CA VAL A 133 1.47 19.31 -13.37
C VAL A 133 1.41 17.85 -12.92
N LEU A 134 0.22 17.30 -12.70
CA LEU A 134 0.06 15.88 -12.37
C LEU A 134 0.48 14.98 -13.52
N GLN A 135 0.24 15.36 -14.78
CA GLN A 135 0.76 14.65 -15.94
C GLN A 135 2.29 14.68 -16.01
N LEU A 136 2.93 15.78 -15.62
CA LEU A 136 4.40 15.83 -15.51
C LEU A 136 4.92 14.90 -14.41
N VAL A 137 4.23 14.85 -13.27
CA VAL A 137 4.53 13.89 -12.19
C VAL A 137 4.38 12.45 -12.68
N GLU A 138 3.25 12.12 -13.31
CA GLU A 138 3.02 10.80 -13.90
C GLU A 138 4.12 10.46 -14.91
N HIS A 139 4.41 11.35 -15.85
CA HIS A 139 5.42 11.12 -16.89
C HIS A 139 6.82 10.88 -16.31
N TYR A 140 7.17 11.59 -15.24
CA TYR A 140 8.48 11.46 -14.60
C TYR A 140 8.60 10.19 -13.75
N PHE A 141 7.60 9.92 -12.89
CA PHE A 141 7.70 8.86 -11.87
C PHE A 141 7.19 7.49 -12.32
N LYS A 142 6.20 7.42 -13.22
CA LYS A 142 5.62 6.15 -13.67
C LYS A 142 6.66 5.22 -14.32
N PRO A 143 7.61 5.70 -15.15
CA PRO A 143 8.68 4.85 -15.69
C PRO A 143 9.66 4.31 -14.63
N LEU A 144 9.69 4.90 -13.43
CA LEU A 144 10.56 4.51 -12.32
C LEU A 144 9.93 3.43 -11.43
N LEU A 145 8.67 3.08 -11.67
CA LEU A 145 8.01 1.96 -10.99
C LEU A 145 8.54 0.63 -11.53
N ASN A 146 8.76 -0.32 -10.64
CA ASN A 146 9.16 -1.68 -10.97
C ASN A 146 7.97 -2.54 -11.42
N GLU A 147 8.22 -3.82 -11.67
CA GLU A 147 7.19 -4.78 -12.07
C GLU A 147 6.06 -4.96 -11.04
N HIS A 148 6.26 -4.52 -9.80
CA HIS A 148 5.26 -4.55 -8.72
C HIS A 148 4.51 -3.23 -8.55
N GLY A 149 4.75 -2.24 -9.42
CA GLY A 149 4.16 -0.90 -9.30
C GLY A 149 4.71 -0.10 -8.11
N LEU A 150 5.93 -0.40 -7.66
CA LEU A 150 6.62 0.22 -6.52
C LEU A 150 7.93 0.86 -6.97
N PHE A 151 8.49 1.78 -6.20
CA PHE A 151 9.84 2.31 -6.49
C PHE A 151 10.93 1.33 -6.06
N LEU A 152 12.06 1.30 -6.78
CA LEU A 152 13.18 0.40 -6.44
C LEU A 152 14.06 0.92 -5.31
N ASP A 153 14.13 2.24 -5.14
CA ASP A 153 14.98 2.91 -4.15
C ASP A 153 14.20 3.91 -3.31
N TYR A 154 14.71 4.14 -2.09
CA TYR A 154 14.05 4.97 -1.08
C TYR A 154 14.05 6.44 -1.50
N GLU A 155 15.09 6.88 -2.18
CA GLU A 155 15.36 8.25 -2.58
C GLU A 155 14.36 8.71 -3.65
N THR A 156 14.05 7.85 -4.62
CA THR A 156 13.00 8.10 -5.62
C THR A 156 11.63 8.18 -4.97
N ALA A 157 11.29 7.24 -4.07
CA ALA A 157 10.03 7.28 -3.34
C ALA A 157 9.91 8.52 -2.45
N LEU A 158 11.01 8.92 -1.80
CA LEU A 158 11.10 10.11 -0.96
C LEU A 158 10.92 11.38 -1.80
N PHE A 159 11.55 11.43 -2.98
CA PHE A 159 11.39 12.55 -3.89
C PHE A 159 9.94 12.66 -4.40
N PHE A 160 9.32 11.53 -4.76
CA PHE A 160 7.91 11.50 -5.14
C PHE A 160 7.00 12.06 -4.05
N ILE A 161 7.13 11.60 -2.79
CA ILE A 161 6.28 12.09 -1.70
C ILE A 161 6.52 13.57 -1.42
N GLN A 162 7.76 14.07 -1.54
CA GLN A 162 8.06 15.50 -1.42
C GLN A 162 7.35 16.32 -2.50
N VAL A 163 7.42 15.88 -3.76
CA VAL A 163 6.76 16.55 -4.89
C VAL A 163 5.24 16.58 -4.71
N ILE A 164 4.62 15.44 -4.41
CA ILE A 164 3.16 15.38 -4.17
C ILE A 164 2.74 16.20 -2.96
N THR A 165 3.53 16.19 -1.89
CA THR A 165 3.27 17.02 -0.70
C THR A 165 3.29 18.50 -1.03
N VAL A 166 4.26 18.95 -1.82
CA VAL A 166 4.34 20.35 -2.27
C VAL A 166 3.13 20.69 -3.14
N ILE A 167 2.74 19.81 -4.07
CA ILE A 167 1.54 20.00 -4.90
C ILE A 167 0.29 20.16 -4.02
N GLN A 168 0.11 19.30 -3.01
CA GLN A 168 -1.01 19.41 -2.07
C GLN A 168 -0.99 20.71 -1.28
N GLN A 169 0.18 21.20 -0.85
CA GLN A 169 0.29 22.47 -0.11
C GLN A 169 -0.21 23.66 -0.93
N PHE A 170 0.02 23.66 -2.25
CA PHE A 170 -0.49 24.71 -3.11
C PHE A 170 -2.01 24.66 -3.28
N ARG A 171 -2.63 23.49 -3.16
CA ARG A 171 -4.08 23.29 -3.34
C ARG A 171 -4.62 22.20 -2.40
N PRO A 172 -4.82 22.52 -1.11
CA PRO A 172 -5.30 21.56 -0.12
C PRO A 172 -6.67 20.96 -0.45
N GLU A 173 -7.52 21.70 -1.15
CA GLU A 173 -8.87 21.31 -1.59
C GLU A 173 -8.91 20.13 -2.57
N LEU A 174 -7.79 19.77 -3.21
CA LEU A 174 -7.76 18.66 -4.16
C LEU A 174 -7.90 17.29 -3.52
N ASN A 175 -7.68 17.20 -2.20
CA ASN A 175 -7.69 15.93 -1.46
C ASN A 175 -7.01 14.80 -2.24
N LEU A 176 -5.78 15.04 -2.75
CA LEU A 176 -4.94 13.99 -3.37
C LEU A 176 -4.62 12.85 -2.36
N TRP A 177 -5.02 13.05 -1.11
CA TRP A 177 -4.91 12.19 0.04
C TRP A 177 -6.33 11.71 0.31
N GLU A 178 -6.59 10.40 0.20
CA GLU A 178 -7.87 9.84 0.62
C GLU A 178 -8.12 9.99 2.13
N SER A 179 -7.11 10.40 2.90
CA SER A 179 -7.16 10.50 4.36
C SER A 179 -6.56 11.82 4.85
N HIS A 180 -7.40 12.65 5.48
CA HIS A 180 -6.96 13.76 6.35
C HIS A 180 -6.39 13.27 7.69
N ILE A 181 -6.43 11.96 7.95
CA ILE A 181 -6.25 11.35 9.27
C ILE A 181 -4.82 10.84 9.46
N CYS A 182 -4.07 10.59 8.39
CA CYS A 182 -2.68 10.12 8.50
C CYS A 182 -1.76 10.82 7.49
N LYS A 183 -0.47 10.89 7.83
CA LYS A 183 0.59 11.36 6.94
C LYS A 183 1.08 10.17 6.11
N TYR A 184 1.30 10.38 4.82
CA TYR A 184 1.93 9.39 3.97
C TYR A 184 3.43 9.34 4.26
N GLU A 185 3.99 8.15 4.08
CA GLU A 185 5.36 7.83 4.39
C GLU A 185 5.91 6.86 3.34
N VAL A 186 7.23 6.77 3.24
CA VAL A 186 7.90 5.78 2.39
C VAL A 186 8.04 4.48 3.16
N LEU A 187 7.43 3.42 2.64
CA LEU A 187 7.37 2.10 3.26
C LEU A 187 8.17 1.09 2.43
N GLY A 188 9.17 0.45 3.01
CA GLY A 188 9.84 -0.69 2.39
C GLY A 188 9.01 -1.95 2.57
N LEU A 189 8.75 -2.68 1.48
CA LEU A 189 7.93 -3.89 1.52
C LEU A 189 8.76 -5.13 1.22
N TRP A 190 8.63 -6.13 2.10
CA TRP A 190 9.43 -7.35 2.05
C TRP A 190 8.51 -8.56 2.14
N LYS A 191 8.44 -9.36 1.08
CA LYS A 191 7.66 -10.62 1.07
C LYS A 191 8.39 -11.65 1.91
N VAL A 192 7.72 -12.16 2.94
CA VAL A 192 8.21 -13.26 3.76
C VAL A 192 7.85 -14.60 3.11
N LEU A 193 8.82 -15.52 3.10
CA LEU A 193 8.67 -16.90 2.63
C LEU A 193 8.12 -17.84 3.71
#